data_AF-A0A3C0L3C4-F1
#
_entry.id   AF-A0A3C0L3C4-F1
#
_cell.length_a   1.000
_cell.length_b   1.000
_cell.length_c   1.000
_cell.angle_alpha   90.00
_cell.angle_beta   90.00
_cell.angle_gamma   90.00
#
_symmetry.space_group_name_H-M   'P 1'
#
loop_
_entity.id
_entity.type
_entity.pdbx_description
1 polymer ?
#
loop_
_entity_poly.entity_id
_entity_poly.type
_entity_poly.pdbx_seq_one_letter_code
_entity_poly.pdbx_strand_id
1 'polypeptide(L)'
;MMGAYDAVLILAGDADRTAPSLTQLADQAAETFHAGLTSSLITTGCCHHILDLFPGRTEAQCLRDLLIERDVPSSNLFTEERSADLLGRIHYAQQQLLLPCAWHHLLLLCPGAHSDALQGVM
;
A
#
# COMPACT_ATOMS: atom_id res chain seq x y z
N MET A 1 22.17 4.71 5.25
CA MET A 1 21.60 3.70 6.16
C MET A 1 20.75 2.80 5.27
N MET A 2 21.07 1.51 5.14
CA MET A 2 20.19 0.59 4.40
C MET A 2 18.97 0.34 5.29
N GLY A 3 17.76 0.60 4.78
CA GLY A 3 16.52 0.32 5.50
C GLY A 3 16.39 -1.18 5.78
N ALA A 4 15.56 -1.53 6.76
CA ALA A 4 15.27 -2.92 7.07
C ALA A 4 14.56 -3.64 5.92
N TYR A 5 13.83 -2.91 5.07
CA TYR A 5 13.12 -3.41 3.90
C TYR A 5 13.51 -2.63 2.64
N ASP A 6 13.47 -3.30 1.49
CA ASP A 6 13.66 -2.69 0.17
C ASP A 6 12.47 -1.79 -0.18
N ALA A 7 11.26 -2.25 0.14
CA ALA A 7 10.02 -1.52 -0.03
C ALA A 7 8.92 -2.01 0.94
N VAL A 8 7.91 -1.17 1.16
CA VAL A 8 6.66 -1.55 1.83
C VAL A 8 5.57 -1.65 0.77
N LEU A 9 4.89 -2.79 0.70
CA LEU A 9 3.76 -3.02 -0.20
C LEU A 9 2.44 -2.89 0.58
N ILE A 10 1.57 -1.98 0.17
CA ILE A 10 0.33 -1.65 0.89
C ILE A 10 -0.88 -2.12 0.08
N LEU A 11 -1.64 -3.04 0.67
CA LEU A 11 -2.82 -3.68 0.09
C LEU A 11 -4.10 -2.99 0.61
N ALA A 12 -4.26 -1.70 0.29
CA ALA A 12 -5.22 -0.78 0.92
C ALA A 12 -6.68 -1.27 0.94
N GLY A 13 -7.13 -2.00 -0.08
CA GLY A 13 -8.42 -2.68 -0.11
C GLY A 13 -9.67 -1.79 0.02
N ASP A 14 -9.52 -0.47 0.05
CA ASP A 14 -10.58 0.51 0.24
C ASP A 14 -10.30 1.77 -0.59
N ALA A 15 -11.35 2.31 -1.21
CA ALA A 15 -11.29 3.54 -2.02
C ALA A 15 -11.73 4.78 -1.24
N ASP A 16 -12.36 4.61 -0.08
CA ASP A 16 -12.83 5.70 0.77
C ASP A 16 -11.68 6.18 1.66
N ARG A 17 -11.20 7.40 1.40
CA ARG A 17 -10.14 8.03 2.21
C ARG A 17 -10.49 8.19 3.68
N THR A 18 -11.79 8.21 4.00
CA THR A 18 -12.28 8.39 5.36
C THR A 18 -12.44 7.06 6.10
N ALA A 19 -12.24 5.93 5.40
CA ALA A 19 -12.22 4.62 6.01
C ALA A 19 -11.13 4.56 7.09
N PRO A 20 -11.48 4.21 8.34
CA PRO A 20 -10.51 4.11 9.43
C PRO A 20 -9.38 3.13 9.13
N SER A 21 -9.69 2.01 8.47
CA SER A 21 -8.72 1.00 8.02
C SER A 21 -7.66 1.58 7.09
N LEU A 22 -8.08 2.39 6.11
CA LEU A 22 -7.18 3.01 5.14
C LEU A 22 -6.32 4.09 5.79
N THR A 23 -6.91 4.88 6.69
CA THR A 23 -6.19 5.90 7.47
C THR A 23 -5.11 5.26 8.35
N GLN A 24 -5.46 4.19 9.07
CA GLN A 24 -4.52 3.44 9.91
C GLN A 24 -3.37 2.82 9.09
N LEU A 25 -3.65 2.29 7.90
CA LEU A 25 -2.60 1.78 7.00
C LEU A 25 -1.68 2.90 6.52
N ALA A 26 -2.23 4.07 6.19
CA ALA A 26 -1.44 5.24 5.81
C ALA A 26 -0.55 5.72 6.97
N ASP A 27 -1.08 5.75 8.20
CA ASP A 27 -0.32 6.08 9.40
C ASP A 27 0.84 5.10 9.60
N GLN A 28 0.56 3.79 9.60
CA GLN A 28 1.57 2.75 9.80
C GLN A 28 2.67 2.79 8.72
N ALA A 29 2.29 3.01 7.47
CA ALA A 29 3.22 3.13 6.36
C ALA A 29 4.11 4.37 6.48
N ALA A 30 3.53 5.52 6.83
CA ALA A 30 4.27 6.77 7.05
C ALA A 30 5.22 6.64 8.25
N GLU A 31 4.78 6.05 9.36
CA GLU A 31 5.65 5.77 10.52
C GLU A 31 6.83 4.88 10.15
N THR A 32 6.59 3.82 9.36
CA THR A 32 7.64 2.92 8.87
C THR A 32 8.68 3.67 8.02
N PHE A 33 8.21 4.58 7.16
CA PHE A 33 9.07 5.44 6.34
C PHE A 33 9.88 6.42 7.18
N HIS A 34 9.23 7.15 8.10
CA HIS A 34 9.89 8.11 8.98
C HIS A 34 10.88 7.48 9.96
N ALA A 35 10.65 6.24 10.37
CA ALA A 35 11.59 5.45 11.14
C ALA A 35 12.84 5.03 10.33
N GLY A 36 12.88 5.31 9.03
CA GLY A 36 14.01 4.95 8.15
C GLY A 36 14.08 3.45 7.82
N LEU A 37 12.99 2.70 8.05
CA LEU A 37 12.95 1.26 7.80
C LEU A 37 12.84 0.92 6.31
N THR A 38 12.39 1.87 5.49
CA THR A 38 12.35 1.80 4.03
C THR A 38 12.50 3.21 3.45
N SER A 39 12.90 3.30 2.19
CA SER A 39 12.80 4.53 1.39
C SER A 39 11.72 4.47 0.31
N SER A 40 11.00 3.34 0.17
CA SER A 40 10.05 3.12 -0.91
C SER A 40 8.74 2.55 -0.37
N LEU A 41 7.63 3.20 -0.72
CA LEU A 41 6.27 2.74 -0.42
C LEU A 41 5.54 2.48 -1.74
N ILE A 42 4.81 1.37 -1.80
CA ILE A 42 4.03 0.95 -2.95
C ILE A 42 2.56 0.92 -2.56
N THR A 43 1.74 1.77 -3.18
CA THR A 43 0.28 1.73 -3.05
C THR A 43 -0.33 0.91 -4.19
N THR A 44 -1.39 0.14 -3.90
CA THR A 44 -1.98 -0.79 -4.87
C THR A 44 -3.50 -0.69 -4.92
N GLY A 45 -4.06 -0.92 -6.11
CA GLY A 45 -5.50 -1.04 -6.36
C GLY A 45 -6.04 -0.05 -7.39
N CYS A 46 -6.94 -0.53 -8.25
CA CYS A 46 -7.65 0.22 -9.29
C CYS A 46 -8.98 0.78 -8.78
N CYS A 47 -9.99 -0.08 -8.56
CA CYS A 47 -11.33 0.32 -8.18
C CYS A 47 -12.10 -0.79 -7.43
N HIS A 48 -13.08 -0.35 -6.65
CA HIS A 48 -14.01 -1.21 -5.91
C HIS A 48 -14.84 -2.05 -6.91
N HIS A 49 -15.00 -3.35 -6.61
CA HIS A 49 -15.63 -4.40 -7.45
C HIS A 49 -17.09 -4.19 -7.91
N ILE A 50 -17.66 -3.00 -7.71
CA ILE A 50 -19.11 -2.77 -7.74
C ILE A 50 -19.56 -2.02 -9.01
N LEU A 51 -18.66 -1.33 -9.74
CA LEU A 51 -19.05 -0.54 -10.92
C LEU A 51 -18.04 -0.68 -12.06
N ASP A 52 -18.52 -0.99 -13.27
CA ASP A 52 -17.78 -0.91 -14.57
C ASP A 52 -17.46 0.55 -14.99
N LEU A 53 -17.35 1.46 -14.02
CA LEU A 53 -16.96 2.84 -14.24
C LEU A 53 -15.52 2.99 -13.77
N PHE A 54 -14.61 3.26 -14.71
CA PHE A 54 -13.24 3.64 -14.37
C PHE A 54 -13.31 4.90 -13.50
N PRO A 55 -12.92 4.84 -12.23
CA PRO A 55 -13.12 5.98 -11.36
C PRO A 55 -12.16 7.09 -11.77
N GLY A 56 -12.55 8.35 -11.54
CA GLY A 56 -11.63 9.49 -11.68
C GLY A 56 -10.45 9.44 -10.71
N ARG A 57 -10.46 8.51 -9.74
CA ARG A 57 -9.37 8.26 -8.78
C ARG A 57 -9.34 6.79 -8.36
N THR A 58 -8.15 6.18 -8.34
CA THR A 58 -7.95 4.79 -7.92
C THR A 58 -7.71 4.65 -6.42
N GLU A 59 -7.86 3.44 -5.87
CA GLU A 59 -7.51 3.16 -4.46
C GLU A 59 -6.04 3.47 -4.16
N ALA A 60 -5.15 3.09 -5.08
CA ALA A 60 -3.72 3.40 -4.99
C ALA A 60 -3.47 4.91 -4.93
N GLN A 61 -4.21 5.70 -5.71
CA GLN A 61 -4.15 7.17 -5.67
C GLN A 61 -4.70 7.75 -4.37
N CYS A 62 -5.83 7.24 -3.86
CA CYS A 62 -6.38 7.65 -2.57
C CYS A 62 -5.35 7.45 -1.44
N LEU A 63 -4.71 6.28 -1.38
CA LEU A 63 -3.68 6.01 -0.39
C LEU A 63 -2.42 6.87 -0.60
N ARG A 64 -2.02 7.09 -1.86
CA ARG A 64 -0.89 7.97 -2.18
C ARG A 64 -1.12 9.38 -1.65
N ASP A 65 -2.31 9.94 -1.85
CA ASP A 65 -2.66 11.27 -1.37
C ASP A 65 -2.57 11.34 0.16
N LEU A 66 -3.09 10.32 0.86
CA LEU A 66 -2.99 10.21 2.32
C LEU A 66 -1.54 10.14 2.83
N LEU A 67 -0.64 9.49 2.09
CA LEU A 67 0.79 9.43 2.43
C LEU A 67 1.49 10.77 2.20
N ILE A 68 1.12 11.51 1.16
CA ILE A 68 1.62 12.87 0.91
C ILE A 68 1.17 13.82 2.03
N GLU A 69 -0.08 13.71 2.49
CA GLU A 69 -0.59 14.46 3.65
C GLU A 69 0.16 14.14 4.95
N ARG A 70 0.86 13.01 5.00
CA ARG A 70 1.73 12.58 6.11
C ARG A 70 3.21 12.84 5.83
N ASP A 71 3.51 13.83 5.00
CA ASP A 71 4.89 14.26 4.69
C ASP A 71 5.78 13.21 4.01
N VAL A 72 5.20 12.17 3.40
CA VAL A 72 5.99 11.25 2.55
C VAL A 72 6.19 11.89 1.17
N PRO A 73 7.44 12.11 0.72
CA PRO A 73 7.70 12.73 -0.57
C PRO A 73 7.17 11.88 -1.73
N SER A 74 6.55 12.52 -2.72
CA SER A 74 6.00 11.82 -3.89
C SER A 74 7.03 11.04 -4.70
N SER A 75 8.33 11.41 -4.61
CA SER A 75 9.45 10.67 -5.21
C SER A 75 9.69 9.28 -4.60
N ASN A 76 9.14 9.02 -3.42
CA ASN A 76 9.29 7.78 -2.67
C ASN A 76 8.02 6.88 -2.76
N LEU A 77 7.01 7.34 -3.49
CA LEU A 77 5.71 6.68 -3.64
C LEU A 77 5.57 6.11 -5.04
N PHE A 78 5.32 4.80 -5.11
CA PHE A 78 5.07 4.07 -6.34
C PHE A 78 3.61 3.58 -6.34
N THR A 79 2.92 3.67 -7.47
CA THR A 79 1.50 3.29 -7.58
C THR A 79 1.31 2.13 -8.56
N GLU A 80 0.52 1.14 -8.14
CA GLU A 80 0.00 0.07 -9.00
C GLU A 80 -1.52 0.22 -9.08
N GLU A 81 -2.04 0.54 -10.25
CA GLU A 81 -3.42 1.03 -10.42
C GLU A 81 -4.30 0.11 -11.29
N ARG A 82 -3.86 -1.12 -11.57
CA ARG A 82 -4.53 -2.07 -12.47
C ARG A 82 -5.27 -3.18 -11.75
N SER A 83 -4.80 -3.57 -10.56
CA SER A 83 -5.39 -4.66 -9.81
C SER A 83 -6.76 -4.31 -9.22
N ALA A 84 -7.72 -5.22 -9.35
CA ALA A 84 -9.00 -5.13 -8.65
C ALA A 84 -9.00 -5.96 -7.37
N ASP A 85 -8.32 -7.11 -7.37
CA ASP A 85 -8.30 -8.06 -6.26
C ASP A 85 -6.91 -8.23 -5.61
N LEU A 86 -6.86 -8.96 -4.49
CA LEU A 86 -5.64 -9.21 -3.72
C LEU A 86 -4.54 -9.91 -4.54
N LEU A 87 -4.87 -10.94 -5.32
CA LEU A 87 -3.89 -11.69 -6.09
C LEU A 87 -3.33 -10.81 -7.22
N GLY A 88 -4.19 -10.02 -7.85
CA GLY A 88 -3.83 -9.00 -8.83
C GLY A 88 -2.86 -7.98 -8.25
N ARG A 89 -3.12 -7.45 -7.05
CA ARG A 89 -2.23 -6.46 -6.39
C ARG A 89 -0.82 -7.02 -6.23
N ILE A 90 -0.70 -8.24 -5.71
CA ILE A 90 0.59 -8.91 -5.54
C ILE A 90 1.26 -9.16 -6.89
N HIS A 91 0.53 -9.74 -7.84
CA HIS A 91 1.06 -10.08 -9.15
C HIS A 91 1.56 -8.85 -9.91
N TYR A 92 0.74 -7.79 -10.02
CA TYR A 92 1.11 -6.60 -10.76
C TYR A 92 2.20 -5.79 -10.07
N ALA A 93 2.16 -5.64 -8.73
CA ALA A 93 3.25 -4.99 -8.00
C ALA A 93 4.57 -5.76 -8.19
N GLN A 94 4.52 -7.09 -8.17
CA GLN A 94 5.69 -7.93 -8.41
C GLN A 94 6.29 -7.71 -9.80
N GLN A 95 5.45 -7.78 -10.84
CA GLN A 95 5.91 -7.70 -12.23
C GLN A 95 6.36 -6.28 -12.62
N GLN A 96 5.70 -5.25 -12.11
CA GLN A 96 5.90 -3.86 -12.58
C GLN A 96 6.88 -3.06 -11.72
N LEU A 97 7.04 -3.41 -10.45
CA LEU A 97 7.82 -2.63 -9.49
C LEU A 97 8.91 -3.48 -8.83
N LEU A 98 8.53 -4.59 -8.17
CA LEU A 98 9.46 -5.34 -7.32
C LEU A 98 10.59 -6.02 -8.12
N LEU A 99 10.24 -6.79 -9.17
CA LEU A 99 11.24 -7.48 -9.99
C LEU A 99 12.15 -6.51 -10.78
N PRO A 100 11.64 -5.46 -11.45
CA PRO A 100 12.48 -4.50 -12.14
C PRO A 100 13.45 -3.75 -11.22
N CYS A 101 13.06 -3.51 -9.97
CA CYS A 101 13.89 -2.83 -8.98
C CYS A 101 14.78 -3.78 -8.15
N ALA A 102 14.70 -5.09 -8.39
CA ALA A 102 15.36 -6.12 -7.57
C ALA A 102 15.06 -5.98 -6.06
N TRP A 103 13.84 -5.61 -5.72
CA TRP A 103 13.36 -5.54 -4.34
C TRP A 103 12.80 -6.88 -3.91
N HIS A 104 13.40 -7.47 -2.87
CA HIS A 104 13.14 -8.84 -2.45
C HIS A 104 12.73 -8.94 -0.98
N HIS A 105 13.17 -8.01 -0.14
CA HIS A 105 12.83 -7.96 1.27
C HIS A 105 11.76 -6.91 1.54
N LEU A 106 10.52 -7.35 1.69
CA LEU A 106 9.35 -6.49 1.70
C LEU A 106 8.61 -6.56 3.03
N LEU A 107 8.08 -5.43 3.46
CA LEU A 107 7.02 -5.40 4.47
C LEU A 107 5.67 -5.32 3.75
N LEU A 108 4.75 -6.22 4.10
CA LEU A 108 3.39 -6.20 3.58
C LEU A 108 2.45 -5.58 4.62
N LEU A 109 1.70 -4.55 4.23
CA LEU A 109 0.65 -3.96 5.05
C LEU A 109 -0.70 -4.26 4.42
N CYS A 110 -1.59 -4.92 5.15
CA CYS A 110 -2.95 -5.22 4.71
C CYS A 110 -3.98 -4.95 5.83
N PRO A 111 -5.21 -4.55 5.48
CA PRO A 111 -6.29 -4.39 6.44
C PRO A 111 -6.50 -5.67 7.24
N GLY A 112 -6.72 -5.54 8.56
CA GLY A 112 -7.02 -6.69 9.41
C GLY A 112 -5.84 -7.58 9.81
N ALA A 113 -4.61 -7.30 9.35
CA ALA A 113 -3.39 -7.99 9.80
C ALA A 113 -3.19 -7.90 11.32
N HIS A 114 -3.65 -6.80 11.92
CA HIS A 114 -3.61 -6.58 13.37
C HIS A 114 -4.96 -6.86 14.05
N SER A 115 -5.88 -7.58 13.41
CA SER A 115 -7.13 -7.92 14.09
C SER A 115 -6.85 -8.88 15.24
N ASP A 116 -7.38 -8.56 16.42
CA ASP A 116 -7.28 -9.41 17.62
C ASP A 116 -7.79 -10.84 17.34
N ALA A 117 -8.72 -10.99 16.39
CA ALA A 117 -9.25 -12.28 15.96
C ALA A 117 -8.20 -13.19 15.28
N LEU A 118 -7.17 -12.63 14.65
CA LEU A 118 -6.06 -13.39 14.07
C LEU A 118 -4.90 -13.55 15.05
N GLN A 119 -4.71 -12.60 15.98
CA GLN A 119 -3.66 -12.67 17.01
C GLN A 119 -4.05 -13.59 18.19
N GLY A 120 -5.34 -13.77 18.45
CA GLY A 120 -5.88 -14.67 19.49
C GLY A 120 -5.92 -16.16 19.12
N VAL A 121 -5.38 -16.55 17.96
CA VAL A 121 -5.27 -17.96 17.51
C VAL A 121 -3.86 -18.53 17.79
N MET A 122 -3.02 -17.83 18.57
CA MET A 122 -1.76 -18.36 19.08
C MET A 122 -1.91 -19.00 20.47
#